data_AF-A0A523D800-F1
#
_entry.id   AF-A0A523D800-F1
#
_cell.length_a   1.000
_cell.length_b   1.000
_cell.length_c   1.000
_cell.angle_alpha   90.00
_cell.angle_beta   90.00
_cell.angle_gamma   90.00
#
_symmetry.space_group_name_H-M   'P 1'
#
loop_
_entity.id
_entity.type
_entity.pdbx_description
1 polymer ?
#
loop_
_entity_poly.entity_id
_entity_poly.type
_entity_poly.pdbx_seq_one_letter_code
_entity_poly.pdbx_strand_id
1 'polypeptide(L)'
;MSLSTSIHDIKTLVLSYHPVIVMETVEEDRVVSLLQSTALELRMPFFQWSITTGLVRVPGKSIMYGTGEPTSLLSTLHQMDTQAIFLLKDFARFATDHTVARQLREVSQKFTKNRSTLVLSGATIRLSPEIEHNVVHFHLKLPEREELRKVFNTVLHSLVSANRIEVLLDPREREELVTAL
;
A
#
# COMPACT_ATOMS: atom_id res chain seq x y z
N MET A 1 11.29 -1.79 13.54
CA MET A 1 12.07 -1.54 12.32
C MET A 1 11.68 -0.17 11.83
N SER A 2 12.64 0.64 11.36
CA SER A 2 12.33 1.96 10.84
C SER A 2 11.57 1.88 9.51
N LEU A 3 10.75 2.88 9.19
CA LEU A 3 10.09 3.14 7.92
C LEU A 3 11.09 3.09 6.76
N SER A 4 12.30 3.61 6.96
CA SER A 4 13.40 3.51 5.97
C SER A 4 13.80 2.06 5.69
N THR A 5 13.80 1.19 6.69
CA THR A 5 14.04 -0.24 6.51
C THR A 5 12.90 -0.87 5.71
N SER A 6 11.65 -0.58 6.05
CA SER A 6 10.49 -1.11 5.31
C SER A 6 10.45 -0.64 3.85
N ILE A 7 10.81 0.62 3.57
CA ILE A 7 10.95 1.13 2.20
C ILE A 7 12.04 0.34 1.46
N HIS A 8 13.21 0.16 2.09
CA HIS A 8 14.30 -0.60 1.49
C HIS A 8 13.90 -2.05 1.17
N ASP A 9 13.19 -2.71 2.08
CA ASP A 9 12.73 -4.09 1.91
C ASP A 9 11.75 -4.21 0.74
N ILE A 10 10.73 -3.33 0.68
CA ILE A 10 9.76 -3.34 -0.44
C ILE A 10 10.46 -3.03 -1.76
N LYS A 11 11.40 -2.06 -1.78
CA LYS A 11 12.21 -1.78 -2.97
C LYS A 11 12.94 -3.02 -3.45
N THR A 12 13.54 -3.77 -2.53
CA THR A 12 14.24 -5.02 -2.83
C THR A 12 13.28 -6.04 -3.45
N LEU A 13 12.07 -6.18 -2.92
CA LEU A 13 11.06 -7.09 -3.47
C LEU A 13 10.66 -6.69 -4.90
N VAL A 14 10.37 -5.41 -5.14
CA VAL A 14 10.00 -4.87 -6.46
C VAL A 14 11.14 -5.04 -7.47
N LEU A 15 12.37 -4.70 -7.08
CA LEU A 15 13.56 -4.84 -7.94
C LEU A 15 13.91 -6.30 -8.25
N SER A 16 13.47 -7.23 -7.39
CA SER A 16 13.63 -8.68 -7.57
C SER A 16 12.45 -9.32 -8.31
N TYR A 17 11.56 -8.53 -8.92
CA TYR A 17 10.43 -9.02 -9.72
C TYR A 17 9.45 -9.91 -8.92
N HIS A 18 9.26 -9.64 -7.63
CA HIS A 18 8.17 -10.26 -6.88
C HIS A 18 6.84 -9.65 -7.34
N PRO A 19 5.96 -10.44 -8.00
CA PRO A 19 4.79 -9.89 -8.67
C PRO A 19 3.65 -9.58 -7.71
N VAL A 20 3.59 -10.27 -6.56
CA VAL A 20 2.53 -10.10 -5.56
C VAL A 20 3.14 -9.97 -4.17
N ILE A 21 2.75 -8.92 -3.47
CA ILE A 21 3.06 -8.69 -2.05
C ILE A 21 1.73 -8.65 -1.29
N VAL A 22 1.64 -9.36 -0.18
CA VAL A 22 0.48 -9.34 0.73
C VAL A 22 0.85 -8.58 1.99
N MET A 23 0.01 -7.63 2.39
CA MET A 23 0.16 -6.84 3.60
C MET A 23 -1.13 -6.95 4.44
N GLU A 24 -1.16 -7.91 5.36
CA GLU A 24 -2.28 -8.06 6.30
C GLU A 24 -2.21 -7.00 7.40
N THR A 25 -3.06 -5.97 7.28
CA THR A 25 -3.16 -4.85 8.23
C THR A 25 -4.46 -4.07 8.00
N VAL A 26 -4.97 -3.44 9.05
CA VAL A 26 -6.09 -2.48 9.01
C VAL A 26 -5.62 -1.03 8.84
N GLU A 27 -4.31 -0.78 8.92
CA GLU A 27 -3.72 0.57 8.87
C GLU A 27 -3.46 1.01 7.42
N GLU A 28 -4.54 1.25 6.66
CA GLU A 28 -4.45 1.58 5.23
C GLU A 28 -3.53 2.76 4.93
N ASP A 29 -3.61 3.83 5.72
CA ASP A 29 -2.84 5.06 5.49
C ASP A 29 -1.33 4.82 5.60
N ARG A 30 -0.91 3.87 6.45
CA ARG A 30 0.49 3.48 6.57
C ARG A 30 0.96 2.70 5.34
N VAL A 31 0.14 1.78 4.84
CA VAL A 31 0.42 1.04 3.61
C VAL A 31 0.55 2.00 2.44
N VAL A 32 -0.40 2.91 2.28
CA VAL A 32 -0.39 3.93 1.22
C VAL A 32 0.88 4.78 1.31
N SER A 33 1.21 5.32 2.49
CA SER A 33 2.39 6.18 2.69
C SER A 33 3.71 5.45 2.40
N LEU A 34 3.81 4.20 2.83
CA LEU A 34 4.98 3.35 2.59
C LEU A 34 5.16 3.06 1.10
N LEU A 35 4.11 2.64 0.41
CA LEU A 35 4.17 2.31 -1.02
C LEU A 35 4.38 3.55 -1.88
N GLN A 36 3.78 4.68 -1.52
CA GLN A 36 4.00 5.94 -2.21
C GLN A 36 5.45 6.40 -2.10
N SER A 37 6.05 6.32 -0.90
CA SER A 37 7.47 6.63 -0.68
C SER A 37 8.38 5.69 -1.47
N THR A 38 8.06 4.40 -1.46
CA THR A 38 8.79 3.37 -2.23
C THR A 38 8.73 3.64 -3.74
N ALA A 39 7.54 3.92 -4.28
CA ALA A 39 7.34 4.23 -5.68
C ALA A 39 8.10 5.50 -6.10
N LEU A 40 8.11 6.53 -5.25
CA LEU A 40 8.86 7.77 -5.48
C LEU A 40 10.36 7.50 -5.60
N GLU A 41 10.95 6.71 -4.69
CA GLU A 41 12.37 6.34 -4.74
C GLU A 41 12.72 5.48 -5.96
N LEU A 42 11.81 4.61 -6.40
CA LEU A 42 11.99 3.79 -7.60
C LEU A 42 11.66 4.54 -8.90
N ARG A 43 11.13 5.76 -8.82
CA ARG A 43 10.60 6.54 -9.96
C ARG A 43 9.54 5.76 -10.75
N MET A 44 8.73 4.98 -10.05
CA MET A 44 7.63 4.21 -10.63
C MET A 44 6.30 4.90 -10.35
N PRO A 45 5.33 4.87 -11.29
CA PRO A 45 3.95 5.22 -11.00
C PRO A 45 3.39 4.35 -9.87
N PHE A 46 2.61 4.99 -8.99
CA PHE A 46 1.83 4.32 -7.96
C PHE A 46 0.35 4.46 -8.27
N PHE A 47 -0.37 3.35 -8.17
CA PHE A 47 -1.82 3.31 -8.32
C PHE A 47 -2.44 2.65 -7.09
N GLN A 48 -3.61 3.11 -6.71
CA GLN A 48 -4.43 2.49 -5.68
C GLN A 48 -5.80 2.15 -6.26
N TRP A 49 -6.40 1.09 -5.76
CA TRP A 49 -7.74 0.66 -6.12
C TRP A 49 -8.58 0.36 -4.88
N SER A 50 -9.84 0.78 -4.91
CA SER A 50 -10.89 0.26 -4.04
C SER A 50 -12.14 -0.03 -4.88
N ILE A 51 -13.01 -0.92 -4.39
CA ILE A 51 -14.32 -1.17 -5.02
C ILE A 51 -15.14 0.13 -5.20
N THR A 52 -15.00 1.08 -4.28
CA THR A 52 -15.79 2.33 -4.29
C THR A 52 -15.24 3.41 -5.21
N THR A 53 -13.95 3.36 -5.58
CA THR A 53 -13.30 4.44 -6.34
C THR A 53 -12.71 3.99 -7.67
N GLY A 54 -12.55 2.69 -7.88
CA GLY A 54 -11.79 2.17 -9.00
C GLY A 54 -10.30 2.47 -8.86
N LEU A 55 -9.58 2.36 -9.98
CA LEU A 55 -8.13 2.52 -10.05
C LEU A 55 -7.78 4.00 -10.20
N VAL A 56 -6.93 4.51 -9.31
CA VAL A 56 -6.53 5.91 -9.26
C VAL A 56 -5.01 6.01 -9.16
N ARG A 57 -4.41 6.91 -9.94
CA ARG A 57 -2.97 7.21 -9.87
C ARG A 57 -2.65 8.20 -8.75
N VAL A 58 -1.58 7.94 -7.99
CA VAL A 58 -1.14 8.77 -6.84
C VAL A 58 0.36 9.13 -6.97
N PRO A 59 0.79 10.38 -6.68
CA PRO A 59 -0.04 11.56 -6.42
C PRO A 59 -0.77 12.01 -7.69
N GLY A 60 -2.04 12.37 -7.55
CA GLY A 60 -2.94 12.71 -8.65
C GLY A 60 -4.37 12.25 -8.39
N LYS A 61 -5.33 12.74 -9.17
CA LYS A 61 -6.72 12.25 -9.19
C LYS A 61 -7.13 11.79 -10.58
N SER A 62 -6.17 11.22 -11.33
CA SER A 62 -6.50 10.58 -12.62
C SER A 62 -7.17 9.25 -12.31
N ILE A 63 -8.50 9.27 -12.28
CA ILE A 63 -9.34 8.08 -12.10
C ILE A 63 -9.42 7.37 -13.45
N MET A 64 -9.18 6.06 -13.44
CA MET A 64 -9.43 5.22 -14.59
C MET A 64 -10.85 4.67 -14.50
N TYR A 65 -11.75 5.29 -15.27
CA TYR A 65 -13.16 4.89 -15.31
C TYR A 65 -13.34 3.44 -15.74
N GLY A 66 -14.43 2.81 -15.29
CA GLY A 66 -14.76 1.42 -15.65
C GLY A 66 -13.97 0.35 -14.90
N THR A 67 -13.15 0.72 -13.91
CA THR A 67 -12.35 -0.22 -13.12
C THR A 67 -12.98 -0.58 -11.76
N GLY A 68 -14.24 -0.21 -11.49
CA GLY A 68 -14.90 -0.49 -10.20
C GLY A 68 -15.13 -1.99 -9.94
N GLU A 69 -15.30 -2.78 -11.00
CA GLU A 69 -15.47 -4.23 -10.92
C GLU A 69 -14.10 -4.96 -10.92
N PRO A 70 -13.89 -5.97 -10.06
CA PRO A 70 -12.62 -6.71 -9.96
C PRO A 70 -12.10 -7.28 -11.29
N THR A 71 -13.00 -7.83 -12.12
CA THR A 71 -12.62 -8.38 -13.43
C THR A 71 -12.21 -7.30 -14.42
N SER A 72 -12.88 -6.15 -14.37
CA SER A 72 -12.55 -4.99 -15.21
C SER A 72 -11.21 -4.37 -14.81
N LEU A 73 -10.94 -4.28 -13.50
CA LEU A 73 -9.63 -3.91 -12.97
C LEU A 73 -8.54 -4.85 -13.50
N LEU A 74 -8.69 -6.16 -13.29
CA LEU A 74 -7.65 -7.12 -13.67
C LEU A 74 -7.38 -7.15 -15.17
N SER A 75 -8.43 -7.04 -16.00
CA SER A 75 -8.30 -6.86 -17.46
C SER A 75 -7.48 -5.61 -17.80
N THR A 76 -7.75 -4.50 -17.11
CA THR A 76 -7.02 -3.24 -17.29
C THR A 76 -5.55 -3.39 -16.91
N LEU A 77 -5.24 -4.00 -15.76
CA LEU A 77 -3.87 -4.26 -15.32
C LEU A 77 -3.13 -5.20 -16.28
N HIS A 78 -3.83 -6.19 -16.83
CA HIS A 78 -3.26 -7.10 -17.82
C HIS A 78 -2.88 -6.41 -19.13
N GLN A 79 -3.63 -5.38 -19.54
CA GLN A 79 -3.36 -4.60 -20.76
C GLN A 79 -2.29 -3.51 -20.55
N MET A 80 -2.06 -3.08 -19.31
CA MET A 80 -1.02 -2.08 -19.02
C MET A 80 0.39 -2.63 -19.22
N ASP A 81 1.21 -1.92 -19.99
CA ASP A 81 2.65 -2.22 -20.17
C ASP A 81 3.56 -1.31 -19.33
N THR A 82 2.96 -0.37 -18.58
CA THR A 82 3.71 0.52 -17.69
C THR A 82 4.15 -0.23 -16.44
N GLN A 83 5.45 -0.17 -16.13
CA GLN A 83 5.99 -0.66 -14.86
C GLN A 83 5.47 0.20 -13.71
N ALA A 84 4.73 -0.38 -12.78
CA ALA A 84 4.11 0.38 -11.69
C ALA A 84 3.86 -0.48 -10.44
N ILE A 85 3.64 0.19 -9.32
CA ILE A 85 3.17 -0.43 -8.07
C ILE A 85 1.66 -0.22 -7.97
N PHE A 86 0.92 -1.30 -7.75
CA PHE A 86 -0.55 -1.29 -7.69
C PHE A 86 -1.00 -1.77 -6.32
N LEU A 87 -1.59 -0.89 -5.50
CA LEU A 87 -2.22 -1.26 -4.24
C LEU A 87 -3.70 -1.61 -4.47
N LEU A 88 -4.08 -2.86 -4.24
CA LEU A 88 -5.46 -3.30 -4.29
C LEU A 88 -5.99 -3.50 -2.87
N LYS A 89 -6.81 -2.55 -2.42
CA LYS A 89 -7.41 -2.58 -1.09
C LYS A 89 -8.52 -3.60 -1.05
N ASP A 90 -8.48 -4.47 -0.04
CA ASP A 90 -9.53 -5.44 0.27
C ASP A 90 -9.84 -6.45 -0.84
N PHE A 91 -8.97 -6.56 -1.83
CA PHE A 91 -9.25 -7.30 -3.07
C PHE A 91 -9.41 -8.80 -2.88
N ALA A 92 -8.74 -9.38 -1.87
CA ALA A 92 -8.72 -10.82 -1.64
C ALA A 92 -10.13 -11.43 -1.48
N ARG A 93 -11.12 -10.66 -1.02
CA ARG A 93 -12.52 -11.12 -0.91
C ARG A 93 -13.11 -11.56 -2.25
N PHE A 94 -12.68 -10.94 -3.36
CA PHE A 94 -13.15 -11.24 -4.71
C PHE A 94 -12.42 -12.43 -5.34
N ALA A 95 -11.24 -12.79 -4.83
CA ALA A 95 -10.45 -13.91 -5.33
C ALA A 95 -11.03 -15.30 -4.96
N THR A 96 -12.21 -15.34 -4.33
CA THR A 96 -13.01 -16.56 -4.14
C THR A 96 -13.73 -16.98 -5.42
N ASP A 97 -14.01 -16.04 -6.32
CA ASP A 97 -14.54 -16.31 -7.65
C ASP A 97 -13.45 -16.89 -8.56
N HIS A 98 -13.74 -17.99 -9.25
CA HIS A 98 -12.77 -18.68 -10.10
C HIS A 98 -12.27 -17.83 -11.27
N THR A 99 -13.10 -16.96 -11.82
CA THR A 99 -12.73 -16.07 -12.92
C THR A 99 -11.77 -15.00 -12.42
N VAL A 100 -12.10 -14.34 -11.30
CA VAL A 100 -11.24 -13.33 -10.66
C VAL A 100 -9.90 -13.96 -10.24
N ALA A 101 -9.93 -15.13 -9.62
CA ALA A 101 -8.71 -15.85 -9.22
C ALA A 101 -7.83 -16.21 -10.42
N ARG A 102 -8.42 -16.66 -11.53
CA ARG A 102 -7.69 -16.98 -12.76
C ARG A 102 -7.05 -15.73 -13.38
N GLN A 103 -7.80 -14.64 -13.48
CA GLN A 103 -7.30 -13.37 -14.01
C GLN A 103 -6.20 -12.78 -13.12
N LEU A 104 -6.35 -12.85 -11.79
CA LEU A 104 -5.32 -12.42 -10.85
C LEU A 104 -4.02 -13.20 -11.09
N ARG A 105 -4.11 -14.51 -11.29
CA ARG A 105 -2.95 -15.36 -11.63
C ARG A 105 -2.28 -14.92 -12.93
N GLU A 106 -3.06 -14.59 -13.97
CA GLU A 106 -2.52 -14.13 -15.25
C GLU A 106 -1.81 -12.77 -15.14
N VAL A 107 -2.37 -11.83 -14.36
CA VAL A 107 -1.72 -10.55 -14.06
C VAL A 107 -0.43 -10.79 -13.28
N SER A 108 -0.45 -11.61 -12.23
CA SER A 108 0.75 -11.94 -11.45
C SER A 108 1.85 -12.57 -12.31
N GLN A 109 1.50 -13.48 -13.23
CA GLN A 109 2.47 -14.08 -14.15
C GLN A 109 3.06 -13.06 -15.13
N LYS A 110 2.25 -12.10 -15.63
CA LYS A 110 2.76 -10.99 -16.44
C LYS A 110 3.76 -10.15 -15.63
N PHE A 111 3.47 -9.92 -14.36
CA PHE A 111 4.27 -9.12 -13.44
C PHE A 111 5.56 -9.80 -12.97
N THR A 112 5.73 -11.10 -13.22
CA THR A 112 7.06 -11.74 -13.05
C THR A 112 8.02 -11.33 -14.17
N LYS A 113 7.50 -10.94 -15.34
CA LYS A 113 8.29 -10.59 -16.54
C LYS A 113 8.43 -9.09 -16.75
N ASN A 114 7.54 -8.30 -16.17
CA ASN A 114 7.62 -6.84 -16.15
C ASN A 114 7.88 -6.40 -14.70
N ARG A 115 8.57 -5.29 -14.45
CA ARG A 115 8.89 -4.86 -13.08
C ARG A 115 7.67 -4.25 -12.36
N SER A 116 6.46 -4.75 -12.58
CA SER A 116 5.28 -4.29 -11.87
C SER A 116 5.02 -5.18 -10.66
N THR A 117 4.39 -4.61 -9.64
CA THR A 117 4.06 -5.35 -8.42
C THR A 117 2.64 -5.05 -7.99
N LEU A 118 1.85 -6.09 -7.76
CA LEU A 118 0.58 -6.05 -7.07
C LEU A 118 0.84 -6.10 -5.57
N VAL A 119 0.24 -5.17 -4.83
CA VAL A 119 0.22 -5.19 -3.37
C VAL A 119 -1.23 -5.37 -2.93
N LEU A 120 -1.53 -6.45 -2.23
CA LEU A 120 -2.85 -6.72 -1.68
C LEU A 120 -2.84 -6.34 -0.20
N SER A 121 -3.76 -5.46 0.21
CA SER A 121 -3.92 -5.07 1.62
C SER A 121 -5.30 -5.40 2.15
N GLY A 122 -5.41 -5.72 3.43
CA GLY A 122 -6.67 -6.01 4.10
C GLY A 122 -6.43 -6.66 5.46
N ALA A 123 -7.49 -6.82 6.27
CA ALA A 123 -7.34 -7.39 7.62
C ALA A 123 -6.90 -8.86 7.61
N THR A 124 -7.49 -9.67 6.74
CA THR A 124 -7.14 -11.08 6.53
C THR A 124 -7.19 -11.38 5.05
N ILE A 125 -6.14 -11.99 4.52
CA ILE A 125 -6.01 -12.32 3.10
C ILE A 125 -5.87 -13.84 2.97
N ARG A 126 -6.76 -14.43 2.17
CA ARG A 126 -6.75 -15.85 1.80
C ARG A 126 -6.75 -15.92 0.29
N LEU A 127 -5.70 -16.51 -0.28
CA LEU A 127 -5.55 -16.70 -1.71
C LEU A 127 -5.57 -18.18 -2.05
N SER A 128 -5.84 -18.50 -3.32
CA SER A 128 -5.76 -19.87 -3.80
C SER A 128 -4.29 -20.35 -3.84
N PRO A 129 -4.02 -21.66 -3.64
CA PRO A 129 -2.66 -22.19 -3.56
C PRO A 129 -1.78 -21.85 -4.77
N GLU A 130 -2.39 -21.70 -5.94
CA GLU A 130 -1.66 -21.42 -7.17
C GLU A 130 -1.19 -19.96 -7.29
N ILE A 131 -1.82 -19.03 -6.55
CA ILE A 131 -1.34 -17.65 -6.44
C ILE A 131 -0.29 -17.56 -5.33
N GLU A 132 -0.52 -18.25 -4.21
CA GLU A 132 0.38 -18.24 -3.03
C GLU A 132 1.85 -18.53 -3.39
N HIS A 133 2.12 -19.37 -4.40
CA HIS A 133 3.49 -19.66 -4.82
C HIS A 133 4.29 -18.42 -5.28
N ASN A 134 3.62 -17.36 -5.74
CA ASN A 134 4.24 -16.12 -6.22
C ASN A 134 4.02 -14.94 -5.25
N VAL A 135 3.53 -15.21 -4.04
CA VAL A 135 3.20 -14.20 -3.05
C VAL A 135 4.33 -14.07 -2.03
N VAL A 136 4.71 -12.84 -1.75
CA VAL A 136 5.53 -12.51 -0.59
C VAL A 136 4.66 -11.87 0.48
N HIS A 137 4.60 -12.48 1.66
CA HIS A 137 3.91 -11.92 2.81
C HIS A 137 4.82 -10.90 3.50
N PHE A 138 4.46 -9.62 3.42
CA PHE A 138 5.18 -8.52 4.03
C PHE A 138 4.42 -8.02 5.27
N HIS A 139 5.00 -8.26 6.44
CA HIS A 139 4.40 -7.84 7.70
C HIS A 139 4.81 -6.42 8.08
N LEU A 140 3.84 -5.50 8.08
CA LEU A 140 4.04 -4.13 8.51
C LEU A 140 4.13 -4.08 10.04
N LYS A 141 5.35 -4.07 10.60
CA LYS A 141 5.54 -3.94 12.05
C LYS A 141 5.02 -2.59 12.54
N LEU A 142 4.51 -2.55 13.78
CA LEU A 142 4.12 -1.30 14.44
C LEU A 142 5.28 -0.29 14.42
N PRO A 143 5.02 1.01 14.22
CA PRO A 143 6.05 2.02 14.24
C PRO A 143 6.73 1.98 15.61
N GLU A 144 8.06 2.07 15.63
CA GLU A 144 8.76 2.20 16.90
C GLU A 144 8.45 3.55 17.55
N ARG A 145 8.68 3.65 18.86
CA ARG A 145 8.33 4.83 19.67
C ARG A 145 8.86 6.15 19.09
N GLU A 146 10.03 6.13 18.44
CA GLU A 146 10.58 7.32 17.77
C GLU A 146 9.86 7.72 16.48
N GLU A 147 9.26 6.77 15.77
CA GLU A 147 8.44 7.07 14.60
C GLU A 147 7.08 7.62 15.01
N LEU A 148 6.50 7.09 16.08
CA LEU A 148 5.31 7.67 16.71
C LEU A 148 5.57 9.12 17.12
N ARG A 149 6.72 9.43 17.75
CA ARG A 149 7.11 10.82 18.04
C ARG A 149 7.18 11.69 16.80
N LYS A 150 7.77 11.20 15.69
CA LYS A 150 7.87 11.97 14.44
C LYS A 150 6.51 12.25 13.81
N VAL A 151 5.63 11.25 13.77
CA VAL A 151 4.26 11.41 13.26
C VAL A 151 3.48 12.39 14.13
N PHE A 152 3.52 12.22 15.46
CA PHE A 152 2.90 13.12 16.42
C PHE A 152 3.36 14.57 16.24
N ASN A 153 4.67 14.80 16.12
CA ASN A 153 5.23 16.13 15.87
C ASN A 153 4.79 16.71 14.53
N THR A 154 4.67 15.88 13.48
CA THR A 154 4.19 16.32 12.15
C THR A 154 2.72 16.75 12.19
N VAL A 155 1.88 15.99 12.90
CA VAL A 155 0.46 16.33 13.12
C VAL A 155 0.34 17.60 13.96
N LEU A 156 1.08 17.71 15.08
CA LEU A 156 1.11 18.93 15.89
C LEU A 156 1.54 20.15 15.07
N HIS A 157 2.61 20.04 14.28
CA HIS A 157 3.08 21.13 13.44
C HIS A 157 2.03 21.54 12.40
N SER A 158 1.31 20.58 11.82
CA SER A 158 0.22 20.85 10.87
C SER A 158 -1.00 21.51 11.52
N LEU A 159 -1.28 21.21 12.79
CA LEU A 159 -2.37 21.83 13.56
C LEU A 159 -2.02 23.25 14.02
N VAL A 160 -0.76 23.48 14.40
CA VAL A 160 -0.22 24.81 14.74
C VAL A 160 -0.18 25.70 13.50
N SER A 161 0.29 25.19 12.36
CA SER A 161 0.33 25.96 11.10
C SER A 161 -1.05 26.24 10.52
N ALA A 162 -2.05 25.41 10.82
CA ALA A 162 -3.45 25.65 10.48
C ALA A 162 -4.17 26.64 11.42
N ASN A 163 -3.45 27.26 12.37
CA ASN A 163 -3.94 28.26 13.31
C ASN A 163 -5.17 27.82 14.15
N ARG A 164 -5.33 26.50 14.37
CA ARG A 164 -6.50 25.92 15.04
C ARG A 164 -6.29 25.62 16.53
N ILE A 165 -5.04 25.65 17.03
CA ILE A 165 -4.73 25.39 18.45
C ILE A 165 -3.50 26.20 18.88
N GLU A 166 -3.61 27.03 19.91
CA GLU A 166 -2.46 27.51 20.70
C GLU A 166 -1.96 26.33 21.54
N VAL A 167 -0.99 25.58 21.02
CA VAL A 167 -0.44 24.42 21.72
C VAL A 167 0.57 24.89 22.77
N LEU A 168 0.07 25.27 23.94
CA LEU A 168 0.85 25.36 25.19
C LEU A 168 1.04 23.95 25.77
N LEU A 169 1.74 23.06 25.06
CA LEU A 169 2.16 21.76 25.61
C LEU A 169 3.64 21.83 26.01
N ASP A 170 3.90 21.69 27.30
CA ASP A 170 5.25 21.58 27.88
C ASP A 170 5.94 20.30 27.37
N PRO A 171 7.29 20.24 27.22
CA PRO A 171 7.97 19.05 26.70
C PRO A 171 7.72 17.77 27.52
N ARG A 172 7.35 17.89 28.80
CA ARG A 172 6.98 16.73 29.65
C ARG A 172 5.62 16.13 29.29
N GLU A 173 4.61 16.95 29.01
CA GLU A 173 3.26 16.49 28.66
C GLU A 173 3.24 15.76 27.31
N ARG A 174 4.11 16.19 26.38
CA ARG A 174 4.30 15.48 25.09
C ARG A 174 4.86 14.08 25.27
N GLU A 175 5.79 13.91 26.21
CA GLU A 175 6.38 12.60 26.54
C GLU A 175 5.38 11.66 27.22
N GLU A 176 4.54 12.18 28.11
CA GLU A 176 3.47 11.39 28.74
C GLU A 176 2.43 10.89 27.73
N LEU A 177 2.03 11.73 26.76
CA LEU A 177 1.10 11.34 25.69
C LEU A 177 1.68 10.28 24.75
N VAL A 178 2.98 10.36 24.45
CA VAL A 178 3.70 9.33 23.67
C VAL A 178 3.84 8.02 24.46
N THR A 179 3.75 8.08 25.79
CA THR A 179 3.85 6.91 26.67
C THR A 179 2.48 6.26 26.94
N ALA A 180 1.39 7.00 26.75
CA ALA A 180 0.02 6.53 26.94
C ALA A 180 -0.63 5.89 25.69
N LEU A 181 0.06 5.93 24.53
CA LEU A 181 -0.31 5.28 23.27
C LEU A 181 0.44 3.95 23.09
#